data_AF-A0A1F7XB68-F1
#
_entry.id   AF-A0A1F7XB68-F1
#
_cell.length_a   1.000
_cell.length_b   1.000
_cell.length_c   1.000
_cell.angle_alpha   90.00
_cell.angle_beta   90.00
_cell.angle_gamma   90.00
#
_symmetry.space_group_name_H-M   'P 1'
#
loop_
_entity.id
_entity.type
_entity.pdbx_description
1 polymer ?
#
loop_
_entity_poly.entity_id
_entity_poly.type
_entity_poly.pdbx_seq_one_letter_code
_entity_poly.pdbx_strand_id
1 'polypeptide(L)'
;MSDDTPTSSVNPQDELSRISEIAKDEGGTNTPGINTSVQPAINSESVDQPPAVQPPIQQETKTENTSTPPNLTMGDSNKSSKTLIIIAVVFFVLSLAGIGFYYLGLKKVSKETTEIPTPIPTMISTPTATADPTENWKTFTSPEKFSLKYPLDAKVQEYGSIVSLSIWGPTQKEGTEFYDGISLSFKIGNLSKGKTLKMVADDSLKALTQSGDVKVIQNVIPYKLGNSDGYIFTVELLGQSTYLYLQDPLMDTRYVEITEMVADPTKKGFEETKNLILSTFMFIESTATPSASPTSSPSASPTSTP
;
A
#
# COMPACT_ATOMS: atom_id res chain seq x y z
N MET A 1 -33.14 -25.63 27.88
CA MET A 1 -32.51 -25.90 26.57
C MET A 1 -31.82 -24.61 26.19
N SER A 2 -30.52 -24.54 26.47
CA SER A 2 -29.67 -23.40 26.19
C SER A 2 -28.64 -23.88 25.18
N ASP A 3 -28.67 -23.32 23.98
CA ASP A 3 -27.72 -23.64 22.91
C ASP A 3 -26.45 -22.79 23.10
N ASP A 4 -25.40 -23.43 23.60
CA ASP A 4 -24.03 -22.92 23.57
C ASP A 4 -23.39 -23.32 22.24
N THR A 5 -23.27 -22.40 21.29
CA THR A 5 -22.41 -22.59 20.11
C THR A 5 -20.99 -22.11 20.41
N PRO A 6 -19.95 -22.91 20.15
CA PRO A 6 -18.56 -22.52 20.41
C PRO A 6 -18.07 -21.53 19.36
N THR A 7 -17.55 -20.37 19.79
CA THR A 7 -16.79 -19.45 18.95
C THR A 7 -15.38 -19.99 18.73
N SER A 8 -15.08 -20.40 17.51
CA SER A 8 -13.73 -20.79 17.08
C SER A 8 -12.85 -19.55 16.95
N SER A 9 -11.79 -19.49 17.76
CA SER A 9 -10.68 -18.54 17.56
C SER A 9 -9.94 -18.91 16.28
N VAL A 10 -9.97 -18.02 15.29
CA VAL A 10 -9.24 -18.17 14.02
C VAL A 10 -7.94 -17.38 14.11
N ASN A 11 -6.84 -18.01 13.69
CA ASN A 11 -5.50 -17.45 13.64
C ASN A 11 -5.41 -16.34 12.57
N PRO A 12 -4.99 -15.11 12.90
CA PRO A 12 -4.90 -13.99 11.95
C PRO A 12 -4.00 -14.23 10.74
N GLN A 13 -3.03 -15.16 10.83
CA GLN A 13 -2.18 -15.52 9.69
C GLN A 13 -2.91 -16.31 8.59
N ASP A 14 -4.03 -16.98 8.88
CA ASP A 14 -4.83 -17.70 7.88
C ASP A 14 -5.73 -16.77 7.05
N GLU A 15 -5.97 -15.53 7.48
CA GLU A 15 -6.79 -14.57 6.71
C GLU A 15 -6.07 -13.97 5.51
N LEU A 16 -4.75 -13.74 5.60
CA LEU A 16 -3.99 -13.17 4.48
C LEU A 16 -3.92 -14.13 3.27
N SER A 17 -3.99 -15.44 3.51
CA SER A 17 -4.07 -16.47 2.48
C SER A 17 -5.42 -16.46 1.77
N ARG A 18 -6.52 -16.19 2.48
CA ARG A 18 -7.89 -16.22 1.94
C ARG A 18 -8.22 -15.07 1.00
N ILE A 19 -7.56 -13.92 1.13
CA ILE A 19 -7.76 -12.76 0.24
C ILE A 19 -7.27 -13.08 -1.19
N SER A 20 -6.37 -14.06 -1.38
CA SER A 20 -5.92 -14.49 -2.70
C SER A 20 -6.92 -15.39 -3.47
N GLU A 21 -7.96 -15.91 -2.80
CA GLU A 21 -8.85 -16.93 -3.37
C GLU A 21 -10.21 -16.39 -3.86
N ILE A 22 -10.54 -15.13 -3.54
CA ILE A 22 -11.83 -14.49 -3.93
C ILE A 22 -11.79 -13.88 -5.34
N ALA A 23 -10.64 -13.86 -6.03
CA ALA A 23 -10.49 -13.26 -7.35
C ALA A 23 -10.61 -14.24 -8.55
N LYS A 24 -11.12 -15.46 -8.35
CA LYS A 24 -11.08 -16.52 -9.38
C LYS A 24 -12.40 -16.86 -10.09
N ASP A 25 -13.49 -16.18 -9.80
CA ASP A 25 -14.78 -16.57 -10.38
C ASP A 25 -15.53 -15.40 -11.01
N GLU A 26 -15.02 -14.86 -12.13
CA GLU A 26 -15.84 -14.34 -13.22
C GLU A 26 -15.03 -14.36 -14.55
N GLY A 27 -15.55 -15.08 -15.56
CA GLY A 27 -15.21 -14.83 -16.96
C GLY A 27 -14.63 -16.01 -17.74
N GLY A 28 -15.46 -16.99 -18.06
CA GLY A 28 -15.15 -18.01 -19.06
C GLY A 28 -15.15 -17.43 -20.48
N THR A 29 -14.08 -17.69 -21.23
CA THR A 29 -14.11 -17.80 -22.69
C THR A 29 -13.23 -18.98 -23.13
N ASN A 30 -13.82 -19.81 -23.98
CA ASN A 30 -13.20 -20.97 -24.61
C ASN A 30 -12.17 -20.54 -25.65
N THR A 31 -10.98 -21.15 -25.63
CA THR A 31 -10.13 -21.31 -26.82
C THR A 31 -9.40 -22.66 -26.79
N PRO A 32 -9.26 -23.34 -27.95
CA PRO A 32 -8.72 -24.68 -28.05
C PRO A 32 -7.18 -24.67 -28.14
N GLY A 33 -6.59 -25.79 -27.73
CA GLY A 33 -5.22 -25.88 -27.26
C GLY A 33 -4.10 -25.84 -28.29
N ILE A 34 -2.88 -25.71 -27.76
CA ILE A 34 -1.63 -26.11 -28.40
C ILE A 34 -0.73 -26.78 -27.35
N ASN A 35 -0.14 -27.86 -27.81
CA ASN A 35 0.62 -28.89 -27.13
C ASN A 35 2.12 -28.53 -27.03
N THR A 36 2.78 -29.20 -26.08
CA THR A 36 4.21 -29.58 -26.05
C THR A 36 5.17 -28.67 -25.30
N SER A 37 5.33 -29.03 -24.03
CA SER A 37 6.47 -28.76 -23.17
C SER A 37 7.70 -29.54 -23.64
N VAL A 38 8.83 -28.85 -23.80
CA VAL A 38 10.17 -29.47 -23.88
C VAL A 38 10.92 -29.07 -22.62
N GLN A 39 11.12 -30.05 -21.76
CA GLN A 39 11.87 -29.96 -20.51
C GLN A 39 13.32 -30.39 -20.79
N PRO A 40 14.36 -29.66 -20.37
CA PRO A 40 15.72 -30.17 -20.44
C PRO A 40 15.96 -31.20 -19.33
N ALA A 41 16.51 -32.35 -19.71
CA ALA A 41 16.96 -33.39 -18.81
C ALA A 41 18.05 -32.88 -17.87
N ILE A 42 17.82 -32.98 -16.56
CA ILE A 42 18.84 -32.76 -15.53
C ILE A 42 19.31 -34.15 -15.06
N ASN A 43 20.59 -34.44 -15.34
CA ASN A 43 21.31 -35.60 -14.86
C ASN A 43 21.22 -35.69 -13.33
N SER A 44 20.72 -36.82 -12.83
CA SER A 44 20.82 -37.22 -11.43
C SER A 44 22.15 -37.93 -11.21
N GLU A 45 23.13 -37.23 -10.66
CA GLU A 45 24.34 -37.85 -10.08
C GLU A 45 24.05 -38.16 -8.61
N SER A 46 23.96 -39.46 -8.32
CA SER A 46 23.75 -40.04 -7.00
C SER A 46 25.06 -40.00 -6.22
N VAL A 47 25.16 -39.11 -5.22
CA VAL A 47 26.24 -39.15 -4.22
C VAL A 47 25.68 -39.78 -2.94
N ASP A 48 26.22 -40.95 -2.61
CA ASP A 48 26.00 -41.68 -1.36
C ASP A 48 26.31 -40.81 -0.14
N GLN A 49 25.28 -40.49 0.65
CA GLN A 49 25.43 -39.87 1.96
C GLN A 49 25.27 -40.96 3.05
N PRO A 50 26.21 -41.09 4.00
CA PRO A 50 26.12 -42.07 5.08
C PRO A 50 25.00 -41.74 6.08
N PRO A 51 24.45 -42.75 6.77
CA PRO A 51 23.27 -42.59 7.62
C PRO A 51 23.54 -41.69 8.83
N ALA A 52 22.71 -40.66 8.98
CA ALA A 52 22.69 -39.79 10.14
C ALA A 52 22.09 -40.52 11.36
N VAL A 53 22.86 -40.54 12.45
CA VAL A 53 22.43 -41.00 13.77
C VAL A 53 21.38 -40.03 14.31
N GLN A 54 20.14 -40.51 14.51
CA GLN A 54 19.08 -39.75 15.18
C GLN A 54 19.36 -39.68 16.70
N PRO A 55 19.32 -38.49 17.33
CA PRO A 55 19.29 -38.38 18.79
C PRO A 55 17.90 -38.78 19.34
N PRO A 56 17.81 -39.17 20.63
CA PRO A 56 16.61 -39.74 21.22
C PRO A 56 15.49 -38.70 21.36
N ILE A 57 14.29 -39.09 20.96
CA ILE A 57 13.03 -38.38 21.20
C ILE A 57 12.80 -38.32 22.72
N GLN A 58 12.88 -37.13 23.31
CA GLN A 58 12.35 -36.88 24.65
C GLN A 58 10.86 -36.63 24.55
N GLN A 59 10.05 -37.52 25.14
CA GLN A 59 8.62 -37.31 25.35
C GLN A 59 8.41 -36.21 26.39
N GLU A 60 7.94 -35.05 25.96
CA GLU A 60 7.42 -34.04 26.88
C GLU A 60 6.10 -34.51 27.50
N THR A 61 6.09 -34.48 28.82
CA THR A 61 4.95 -34.82 29.67
C THR A 61 3.95 -33.66 29.65
N LYS A 62 2.73 -33.94 29.21
CA LYS A 62 1.59 -33.02 29.24
C LYS A 62 1.15 -32.79 30.69
N THR A 63 1.53 -31.65 31.26
CA THR A 63 1.02 -31.20 32.57
C THR A 63 -0.31 -30.48 32.37
N GLU A 64 -1.39 -31.16 32.73
CA GLU A 64 -2.75 -30.62 32.81
C GLU A 64 -2.87 -29.75 34.05
N ASN A 65 -2.70 -28.42 33.88
CA ASN A 65 -3.00 -27.45 34.92
C ASN A 65 -4.45 -26.96 34.75
N THR A 66 -5.34 -27.51 35.57
CA THR A 66 -6.69 -27.00 35.80
C THR A 66 -6.60 -25.66 36.56
N SER A 67 -6.65 -24.55 35.82
CA SER A 67 -6.76 -23.20 36.38
C SER A 67 -8.23 -22.77 36.44
N THR A 68 -8.78 -22.77 37.65
CA THR A 68 -10.09 -22.22 38.01
C THR A 68 -10.18 -20.73 37.60
N PRO A 69 -11.26 -20.28 36.93
CA PRO A 69 -11.41 -18.87 36.59
C PRO A 69 -11.67 -18.02 37.86
N PRO A 70 -10.97 -16.89 38.05
CA PRO A 70 -11.34 -15.93 39.08
C PRO A 70 -12.66 -15.26 38.72
N ASN A 71 -13.65 -15.46 39.60
CA ASN A 71 -14.94 -14.78 39.58
C ASN A 71 -14.72 -13.27 39.78
N LEU A 72 -14.85 -12.50 38.70
CA LEU A 72 -14.81 -11.03 38.76
C LEU A 72 -16.19 -10.51 39.18
N THR A 73 -16.32 -10.26 40.47
CA THR A 73 -17.43 -9.52 41.09
C THR A 73 -17.48 -8.11 40.49
N MET A 74 -18.43 -7.85 39.60
CA MET A 74 -18.79 -6.49 39.17
C MET A 74 -19.34 -5.72 40.37
N GLY A 75 -18.54 -4.81 40.90
CA GLY A 75 -18.97 -3.82 41.88
C GLY A 75 -19.81 -2.76 41.18
N ASP A 76 -21.13 -2.83 41.40
CA ASP A 76 -22.10 -1.82 41.03
C ASP A 76 -21.84 -0.53 41.84
N SER A 77 -20.90 0.31 41.39
CA SER A 77 -20.66 1.61 42.01
C SER A 77 -21.53 2.66 41.32
N ASN A 78 -22.78 2.75 41.77
CA ASN A 78 -23.72 3.81 41.43
C ASN A 78 -23.25 5.15 42.04
N LYS A 79 -22.22 5.76 41.42
CA LYS A 79 -21.69 7.08 41.80
C LYS A 79 -22.57 8.17 41.21
N SER A 80 -23.07 9.03 42.09
CA SER A 80 -24.07 10.06 41.82
C SER A 80 -23.72 10.94 40.60
N SER A 81 -24.63 10.94 39.62
CA SER A 81 -24.56 11.71 38.36
C SER A 81 -24.40 13.23 38.56
N LYS A 82 -24.61 13.74 39.77
CA LYS A 82 -24.47 15.17 40.10
C LYS A 82 -23.03 15.67 39.98
N THR A 83 -22.03 14.84 40.27
CA THR A 83 -20.62 15.25 40.18
C THR A 83 -20.16 15.39 38.73
N LEU A 84 -20.63 14.50 37.82
CA LEU A 84 -20.33 14.61 36.39
C LEU A 84 -20.96 15.86 35.75
N ILE A 85 -22.18 16.22 36.17
CA ILE A 85 -22.85 17.44 35.69
C ILE A 85 -22.07 18.69 36.13
N ILE A 86 -21.57 18.75 37.37
CA ILE A 86 -20.77 19.89 37.85
C ILE A 86 -19.47 20.02 37.05
N ILE A 87 -18.78 18.91 36.77
CA ILE A 87 -17.55 18.93 35.96
C ILE A 87 -17.84 19.43 34.53
N ALA A 88 -18.93 18.98 33.91
CA ALA A 88 -19.33 19.42 32.58
C ALA A 88 -19.65 20.94 32.53
N VAL A 89 -20.32 21.48 33.54
CA VAL A 89 -20.63 22.92 33.63
C VAL A 89 -19.36 23.76 33.82
N VAL A 90 -18.41 23.31 34.64
CA VAL A 90 -17.12 24.00 34.83
C VAL A 90 -16.32 24.05 33.53
N PHE A 91 -16.25 22.94 32.79
CA PHE A 91 -15.58 22.91 31.48
C PHE A 91 -16.28 23.83 30.47
N PHE A 92 -17.61 23.86 30.43
CA PHE A 92 -18.36 24.74 29.54
C PHE A 92 -18.07 26.23 29.80
N VAL A 93 -18.01 26.64 31.07
CA VAL A 93 -17.68 28.03 31.45
C VAL A 93 -16.22 28.37 31.09
N LEU A 94 -15.27 27.45 31.30
CA LEU A 94 -13.87 27.65 30.92
C LEU A 94 -13.69 27.77 29.40
N SER A 95 -14.41 26.98 28.60
CA SER A 95 -14.39 27.08 27.14
C SER A 95 -14.92 28.44 26.64
N LEU A 96 -16.00 28.94 27.23
CA LEU A 96 -16.54 30.28 26.88
C LEU A 96 -15.55 31.41 27.22
N ALA A 97 -14.87 31.32 28.36
CA ALA A 97 -13.84 32.28 28.73
C ALA A 97 -12.63 32.25 27.76
N GLY A 98 -12.16 31.06 27.38
CA GLY A 98 -11.05 30.88 26.44
C GLY A 98 -11.32 31.50 25.07
N ILE A 99 -12.53 31.33 24.53
CA ILE A 99 -12.95 31.94 23.25
C ILE A 99 -12.94 33.48 23.35
N GLY A 100 -13.41 34.04 24.48
CA GLY A 100 -13.39 35.48 24.70
C GLY A 100 -11.97 36.08 24.68
N PHE A 101 -11.02 35.43 25.35
CA PHE A 101 -9.61 35.87 25.34
C PHE A 101 -8.96 35.76 23.96
N TYR A 102 -9.27 34.71 23.19
CA TYR A 102 -8.77 34.55 21.83
C TYR A 102 -9.20 35.69 20.89
N TYR A 103 -10.48 36.09 20.93
CA TYR A 103 -10.98 37.19 20.11
C TYR A 103 -10.45 38.57 20.53
N LEU A 104 -10.09 38.78 21.80
CA LEU A 104 -9.43 40.01 22.23
C LEU A 104 -7.97 40.09 21.80
N GLY A 105 -7.27 38.96 21.66
CA GLY A 105 -5.86 38.90 21.24
C GLY A 105 -5.62 39.26 19.77
N LEU A 106 -6.59 39.00 18.89
CA LEU A 106 -6.44 39.20 17.44
C LEU A 106 -6.48 40.67 16.96
N LYS A 107 -6.84 41.64 17.82
CA LYS A 107 -7.02 43.05 17.40
C LYS A 107 -5.77 43.93 17.47
N LYS A 108 -4.57 43.37 17.65
CA LYS A 108 -3.31 44.14 17.70
C LYS A 108 -2.33 43.83 16.57
N VAL A 109 -2.83 43.73 15.32
CA VAL A 109 -1.95 43.79 14.15
C VAL A 109 -1.73 45.27 13.82
N SER A 110 -0.59 45.78 14.29
CA SER A 110 -0.09 47.12 14.00
C SER A 110 0.02 47.33 12.49
N LYS A 111 -0.54 48.43 12.01
CA LYS A 111 -0.24 48.99 10.69
C LYS A 111 1.20 49.53 10.75
N GLU A 112 2.17 48.70 10.39
CA GLU A 112 3.50 49.21 10.04
C GLU A 112 3.41 49.88 8.67
N THR A 113 3.67 51.18 8.67
CA THR A 113 3.85 52.00 7.46
C THR A 113 5.12 51.52 6.74
N THR A 114 4.92 50.83 5.63
CA THR A 114 6.00 50.42 4.72
C THR A 114 6.59 51.66 4.06
N GLU A 115 7.78 52.08 4.52
CA GLU A 115 8.64 52.95 3.71
C GLU A 115 9.06 52.17 2.46
N ILE A 116 8.92 52.80 1.29
CA ILE A 116 9.24 52.21 -0.01
C ILE A 116 10.76 52.32 -0.19
N PRO A 117 11.54 51.23 -0.09
CA PRO A 117 12.96 51.29 -0.38
C PRO A 117 13.18 51.54 -1.88
N THR A 118 14.07 52.48 -2.21
CA THR A 118 14.57 52.72 -3.56
C THR A 118 15.06 51.40 -4.17
N PRO A 119 14.60 51.00 -5.37
CA PRO A 119 14.98 49.72 -5.96
C PRO A 119 16.47 49.72 -6.29
N ILE A 120 17.26 48.98 -5.52
CA ILE A 120 18.63 48.63 -5.89
C ILE A 120 18.53 47.65 -7.06
N PRO A 121 19.28 47.85 -8.17
CA PRO A 121 19.31 46.89 -9.27
C PRO A 121 19.76 45.53 -8.73
N THR A 122 18.81 44.61 -8.62
CA THR A 122 19.06 43.23 -8.17
C THR A 122 19.69 42.50 -9.35
N MET A 123 20.96 42.13 -9.21
CA MET A 123 21.60 41.29 -10.21
C MET A 123 20.80 39.99 -10.32
N ILE A 124 20.22 39.75 -11.49
CA ILE A 124 19.50 38.52 -11.80
C ILE A 124 20.55 37.42 -11.89
N SER A 125 20.73 36.66 -10.81
CA SER A 125 21.52 35.44 -10.87
C SER A 125 20.80 34.45 -11.78
N THR A 126 21.47 34.02 -12.85
CA THR A 126 21.00 32.92 -13.68
C THR A 126 20.78 31.71 -12.78
N PRO A 127 19.56 31.13 -12.73
CA PRO A 127 19.31 29.97 -11.89
C PRO A 127 20.27 28.86 -12.31
N THR A 128 21.12 28.45 -11.37
CA THR A 128 21.96 27.27 -11.59
C THR A 128 21.01 26.07 -11.64
N ALA A 129 21.06 25.30 -12.73
CA ALA A 129 20.25 24.10 -12.86
C ALA A 129 20.47 23.22 -11.62
N THR A 130 19.40 22.97 -10.86
CA THR A 130 19.46 22.04 -9.73
C THR A 130 19.59 20.65 -10.30
N ALA A 131 20.60 19.89 -9.86
CA ALA A 131 20.80 18.52 -10.31
C ALA A 131 19.56 17.67 -9.99
N ASP A 132 19.19 16.75 -10.89
CA ASP A 132 18.10 15.79 -10.66
C ASP A 132 18.51 14.85 -9.50
N PRO A 133 17.81 14.87 -8.35
CA PRO A 133 18.17 14.01 -7.22
C PRO A 133 18.02 12.50 -7.54
N THR A 134 17.39 12.16 -8.67
CA THR A 134 17.16 10.78 -9.14
C THR A 134 18.06 10.37 -10.32
N GLU A 135 19.13 11.13 -10.61
CA GLU A 135 20.02 10.87 -11.76
C GLU A 135 20.64 9.45 -11.73
N ASN A 136 21.01 8.96 -10.55
CA ASN A 136 21.65 7.64 -10.37
C ASN A 136 20.67 6.50 -10.01
N TRP A 137 19.37 6.73 -10.15
CA TRP A 137 18.34 5.75 -9.79
C TRP A 137 18.12 4.74 -10.91
N LYS A 138 17.64 3.54 -10.56
CA LYS A 138 17.17 2.55 -11.53
C LYS A 138 15.77 2.90 -11.99
N THR A 139 15.41 2.45 -13.19
CA THR A 139 14.04 2.55 -13.71
C THR A 139 13.39 1.18 -13.70
N PHE A 140 12.20 1.10 -13.12
CA PHE A 140 11.30 -0.04 -13.29
C PHE A 140 10.30 0.31 -14.38
N THR A 141 10.07 -0.63 -15.29
CA THR A 141 9.06 -0.50 -16.34
C THR A 141 8.22 -1.76 -16.30
N SER A 142 6.97 -1.63 -15.86
CA SER A 142 6.00 -2.72 -15.97
C SER A 142 5.76 -2.96 -17.46
N PRO A 143 5.67 -4.22 -17.94
CA PRO A 143 5.63 -4.53 -19.36
C PRO A 143 4.73 -3.64 -20.24
N GLU A 144 3.57 -3.17 -19.75
CA GLU A 144 2.65 -2.36 -20.58
C GLU A 144 1.78 -1.35 -19.80
N LYS A 145 2.22 -0.90 -18.62
CA LYS A 145 1.27 -0.31 -17.66
C LYS A 145 1.75 0.95 -16.92
N PHE A 146 2.94 0.91 -16.32
CA PHE A 146 3.53 2.09 -15.67
C PHE A 146 5.06 1.99 -15.64
N SER A 147 5.72 3.12 -15.37
CA SER A 147 7.14 3.19 -15.07
C SER A 147 7.40 4.09 -13.86
N LEU A 148 8.46 3.82 -13.13
CA LEU A 148 8.94 4.64 -12.01
C LEU A 148 10.46 4.48 -11.83
N LYS A 149 11.12 5.50 -11.27
CA LYS A 149 12.50 5.40 -10.80
C LYS A 149 12.56 5.00 -9.33
N TYR A 150 13.63 4.33 -8.95
CA TYR A 150 13.88 3.92 -7.58
C TYR A 150 15.37 3.85 -7.18
N PRO A 151 15.70 4.01 -5.88
CA PRO A 151 17.06 3.90 -5.37
C PRO A 151 17.74 2.56 -5.66
N LEU A 152 19.07 2.57 -5.81
CA LEU A 152 19.84 1.38 -6.19
C LEU A 152 19.73 0.20 -5.20
N ASP A 153 19.52 0.52 -3.93
CA ASP A 153 19.42 -0.38 -2.78
C ASP A 153 17.99 -0.91 -2.54
N ALA A 154 16.98 -0.41 -3.27
CA ALA A 154 15.64 -0.96 -3.17
C ALA A 154 15.57 -2.38 -3.74
N LYS A 155 14.81 -3.23 -3.05
CA LYS A 155 14.46 -4.58 -3.52
C LYS A 155 13.13 -4.51 -4.25
N VAL A 156 13.14 -4.89 -5.53
CA VAL A 156 11.93 -4.99 -6.36
C VAL A 156 11.58 -6.46 -6.55
N GLN A 157 10.31 -6.81 -6.35
CA GLN A 157 9.78 -8.15 -6.48
C GLN A 157 8.44 -8.11 -7.23
N GLU A 158 8.21 -9.08 -8.10
CA GLU A 158 6.98 -9.19 -8.87
C GLU A 158 6.18 -10.41 -8.42
N TYR A 159 4.91 -10.20 -8.08
CA TYR A 159 3.96 -11.19 -7.61
C TYR A 159 2.71 -11.15 -8.48
N GLY A 160 2.78 -11.75 -9.68
CA GLY A 160 1.68 -11.74 -10.64
C GLY A 160 1.38 -10.32 -11.13
N SER A 161 0.27 -9.74 -10.70
CA SER A 161 -0.14 -8.37 -11.06
C SER A 161 0.35 -7.29 -10.09
N ILE A 162 1.08 -7.68 -9.04
CA ILE A 162 1.60 -6.80 -8.00
C ILE A 162 3.10 -6.64 -8.17
N VAL A 163 3.57 -5.41 -8.18
CA VAL A 163 4.99 -5.07 -8.07
C VAL A 163 5.23 -4.52 -6.68
N SER A 164 6.13 -5.13 -5.93
CA SER A 164 6.53 -4.68 -4.60
C SER A 164 7.92 -4.06 -4.64
N LEU A 165 8.08 -2.92 -3.98
CA LEU A 165 9.33 -2.22 -3.78
C LEU A 165 9.55 -2.03 -2.29
N SER A 166 10.70 -2.47 -1.77
CA SER A 166 11.05 -2.29 -0.37
C SER A 166 12.45 -1.74 -0.18
N ILE A 167 12.60 -0.84 0.79
CA ILE A 167 13.88 -0.33 1.29
C ILE A 167 13.83 -0.54 2.80
N TRP A 168 14.77 -1.31 3.35
CA TRP A 168 14.79 -1.61 4.78
C TRP A 168 15.72 -0.64 5.51
N GLY A 169 15.23 -0.06 6.59
CA GLY A 169 16.04 0.80 7.44
C GLY A 169 17.02 0.02 8.32
N PRO A 170 18.05 0.70 8.84
CA PRO A 170 19.13 0.06 9.59
C PRO A 170 18.67 -0.56 10.91
N THR A 171 17.52 -0.13 11.44
CA THR A 171 16.98 -0.66 12.68
C THR A 171 16.04 -1.81 12.45
N GLN A 172 15.53 -2.07 11.23
CA GLN A 172 14.62 -3.18 10.95
C GLN A 172 15.22 -4.53 11.37
N LYS A 173 14.40 -5.39 12.00
CA LYS A 173 14.74 -6.77 12.32
C LYS A 173 13.93 -7.75 11.49
N GLU A 174 14.56 -8.86 11.14
CA GLU A 174 13.86 -10.00 10.52
C GLU A 174 12.84 -10.59 11.49
N GLY A 175 11.69 -11.05 10.97
CA GLY A 175 10.64 -11.67 11.78
C GLY A 175 9.87 -10.73 12.70
N THR A 176 9.99 -9.42 12.50
CA THR A 176 9.20 -8.40 13.23
C THR A 176 8.30 -7.64 12.27
N GLU A 177 7.34 -6.90 12.83
CA GLU A 177 6.49 -5.99 12.05
C GLU A 177 7.32 -4.96 11.29
N PHE A 178 6.71 -4.31 10.30
CA PHE A 178 7.37 -3.25 9.55
C PHE A 178 7.51 -1.99 10.40
N TYR A 179 8.72 -1.62 10.79
CA TYR A 179 8.95 -0.46 11.67
C TYR A 179 10.08 0.48 11.24
N ASP A 180 10.87 0.12 10.23
CA ASP A 180 11.91 1.00 9.70
C ASP A 180 12.15 0.74 8.21
N GLY A 181 11.80 1.71 7.37
CA GLY A 181 11.99 1.65 5.92
C GLY A 181 10.81 2.17 5.11
N ILE A 182 10.76 1.71 3.86
CA ILE A 182 9.73 1.96 2.86
C ILE A 182 9.22 0.61 2.34
N SER A 183 7.90 0.45 2.26
CA SER A 183 7.25 -0.60 1.50
C SER A 183 6.19 0.03 0.59
N LEU A 184 6.34 -0.18 -0.71
CA LEU A 184 5.41 0.26 -1.74
C LEU A 184 4.93 -0.96 -2.52
N SER A 185 3.63 -1.11 -2.73
CA SER A 185 3.10 -2.11 -3.66
C SER A 185 2.23 -1.45 -4.71
N PHE A 186 2.45 -1.79 -5.97
CA PHE A 186 1.73 -1.30 -7.12
C PHE A 186 0.92 -2.45 -7.70
N LYS A 187 -0.40 -2.33 -7.67
CA LYS A 187 -1.34 -3.31 -8.21
C LYS A 187 -2.20 -2.65 -9.27
N ILE A 188 -2.44 -3.38 -10.35
CA ILE A 188 -3.20 -2.85 -11.47
C ILE A 188 -4.59 -3.44 -11.45
N GLY A 189 -5.58 -2.59 -11.62
CA GLY A 189 -6.98 -2.97 -11.68
C GLY A 189 -7.69 -2.39 -12.89
N ASN A 190 -8.86 -2.96 -13.18
CA ASN A 190 -9.76 -2.48 -14.20
C ASN A 190 -11.10 -2.12 -13.54
N LEU A 191 -11.71 -1.03 -13.99
CA LEU A 191 -13.04 -0.61 -13.59
C LEU A 191 -14.08 -1.45 -14.32
N SER A 192 -14.94 -2.10 -13.55
CA SER A 192 -16.15 -2.73 -14.08
C SER A 192 -17.11 -1.67 -14.65
N LYS A 193 -17.96 -2.06 -15.60
CA LYS A 193 -18.95 -1.16 -16.21
C LYS A 193 -19.81 -0.47 -15.13
N GLY A 194 -19.80 0.85 -15.13
CA GLY A 194 -20.58 1.68 -14.18
C GLY A 194 -19.95 1.85 -12.81
N LYS A 195 -18.82 1.19 -12.50
CA LYS A 195 -18.03 1.52 -11.32
C LYS A 195 -17.14 2.72 -11.60
N THR A 196 -17.16 3.67 -10.66
CA THR A 196 -16.21 4.78 -10.64
C THR A 196 -14.99 4.41 -9.80
N LEU A 197 -13.85 5.08 -10.02
CA LEU A 197 -12.66 4.89 -9.21
C LEU A 197 -12.89 5.19 -7.72
N LYS A 198 -13.74 6.19 -7.41
CA LYS A 198 -14.13 6.50 -6.03
C LYS A 198 -14.80 5.30 -5.36
N MET A 199 -15.73 4.64 -6.07
CA MET A 199 -16.42 3.46 -5.53
C MET A 199 -15.43 2.33 -5.23
N VAL A 200 -14.40 2.15 -6.06
CA VAL A 200 -13.34 1.17 -5.78
C VAL A 200 -12.57 1.52 -4.51
N ALA A 201 -12.19 2.78 -4.31
CA ALA A 201 -11.53 3.24 -3.09
C ALA A 201 -12.43 3.11 -1.85
N ASP A 202 -13.70 3.52 -1.94
CA ASP A 202 -14.70 3.39 -0.87
C ASP A 202 -14.93 1.91 -0.49
N ASP A 203 -15.07 1.03 -1.48
CA ASP A 203 -15.27 -0.41 -1.25
C ASP A 203 -14.04 -1.04 -0.61
N SER A 204 -12.84 -0.61 -0.99
CA SER A 204 -11.59 -1.09 -0.39
C SER A 204 -11.46 -0.65 1.06
N LEU A 205 -11.77 0.61 1.37
CA LEU A 205 -11.83 1.10 2.76
C LEU A 205 -12.88 0.34 3.57
N LYS A 206 -14.06 0.08 3.00
CA LYS A 206 -15.13 -0.69 3.65
C LYS A 206 -14.70 -2.13 3.93
N ALA A 207 -14.03 -2.79 2.99
CA ALA A 207 -13.54 -4.15 3.16
C ALA A 207 -12.51 -4.23 4.29
N LEU A 208 -11.55 -3.30 4.33
CA LEU A 208 -10.54 -3.23 5.40
C LEU A 208 -11.18 -2.99 6.78
N THR A 209 -12.21 -2.16 6.85
CA THR A 209 -12.86 -1.81 8.12
C THR A 209 -13.91 -2.82 8.59
N GLN A 210 -14.22 -3.84 7.78
CA GLN A 210 -15.27 -4.82 8.09
C GLN A 210 -14.94 -5.71 9.30
N SER A 211 -13.66 -5.98 9.58
CA SER A 211 -13.24 -6.78 10.75
C SER A 211 -13.38 -6.04 12.08
N GLY A 212 -13.42 -4.70 12.06
CA GLY A 212 -13.47 -3.86 13.27
C GLY A 212 -12.11 -3.54 13.89
N ASP A 213 -11.03 -4.21 13.45
CA ASP A 213 -9.67 -4.01 14.00
C ASP A 213 -8.89 -2.89 13.31
N VAL A 214 -9.44 -2.32 12.23
CA VAL A 214 -8.78 -1.27 11.45
C VAL A 214 -9.26 0.11 11.89
N LYS A 215 -8.33 0.98 12.29
CA LYS A 215 -8.61 2.38 12.61
C LYS A 215 -8.44 3.25 11.37
N VAL A 216 -9.49 3.96 10.99
CA VAL A 216 -9.44 4.93 9.88
C VAL A 216 -8.78 6.22 10.35
N ILE A 217 -7.65 6.59 9.74
CA ILE A 217 -6.92 7.83 10.01
C ILE A 217 -7.41 8.94 9.06
N GLN A 218 -7.62 8.60 7.79
CA GLN A 218 -8.11 9.50 6.76
C GLN A 218 -9.13 8.75 5.89
N ASN A 219 -10.34 9.30 5.77
CA ASN A 219 -11.36 8.80 4.84
C ASN A 219 -10.96 9.04 3.37
N VAL A 220 -11.66 8.40 2.44
CA VAL A 220 -11.45 8.60 1.00
C VAL A 220 -11.63 10.07 0.61
N ILE A 221 -10.56 10.70 0.12
CA ILE A 221 -10.57 12.07 -0.42
C ILE A 221 -9.96 12.10 -1.83
N PRO A 222 -10.32 13.09 -2.68
CA PRO A 222 -9.66 13.28 -3.97
C PRO A 222 -8.16 13.52 -3.80
N TYR A 223 -7.37 12.98 -4.73
CA TYR A 223 -5.91 13.10 -4.75
C TYR A 223 -5.41 13.26 -6.19
N LYS A 224 -4.20 13.78 -6.35
CA LYS A 224 -3.56 13.93 -7.66
C LYS A 224 -2.07 13.62 -7.56
N LEU A 225 -1.60 12.75 -8.45
CA LEU A 225 -0.18 12.42 -8.61
C LEU A 225 0.24 12.71 -10.06
N GLY A 226 1.04 13.76 -10.25
CA GLY A 226 1.39 14.24 -11.58
C GLY A 226 0.13 14.62 -12.38
N ASN A 227 -0.07 13.96 -13.53
CA ASN A 227 -1.23 14.17 -14.40
C ASN A 227 -2.40 13.22 -14.11
N SER A 228 -2.27 12.35 -13.12
CA SER A 228 -3.27 11.33 -12.80
C SER A 228 -4.13 11.78 -11.64
N ASP A 229 -5.43 11.89 -11.87
CA ASP A 229 -6.41 12.13 -10.80
C ASP A 229 -6.74 10.80 -10.09
N GLY A 230 -7.14 10.88 -8.83
CA GLY A 230 -7.33 9.70 -8.01
C GLY A 230 -7.99 9.94 -6.67
N TYR A 231 -7.88 8.95 -5.81
CA TYR A 231 -8.39 8.97 -4.44
C TYR A 231 -7.36 8.40 -3.47
N ILE A 232 -7.34 8.93 -2.26
CA ILE A 232 -6.43 8.47 -1.19
C ILE A 232 -7.20 8.25 0.10
N PHE A 233 -6.81 7.26 0.88
CA PHE A 233 -7.22 7.08 2.26
C PHE A 233 -6.09 6.48 3.09
N THR A 234 -6.17 6.59 4.41
CA THR A 234 -5.15 6.08 5.34
C THR A 234 -5.82 5.34 6.48
N VAL A 235 -5.27 4.17 6.80
CA VAL A 235 -5.71 3.32 7.91
C VAL A 235 -4.52 2.94 8.79
N GLU A 236 -4.82 2.49 10.00
CA GLU A 236 -3.87 1.98 10.98
C GLU A 236 -4.31 0.56 11.40
N LEU A 237 -3.43 -0.42 11.18
CA LEU A 237 -3.57 -1.82 11.63
C LEU A 237 -2.27 -2.28 12.28
N LEU A 238 -1.35 -2.92 11.53
CA LEU A 238 0.01 -3.29 11.98
C LEU A 238 1.04 -2.18 11.72
N GLY A 239 0.56 -0.94 11.73
CA GLY A 239 1.25 0.23 11.19
C GLY A 239 0.30 1.09 10.38
N GLN A 240 0.76 2.28 10.00
CA GLN A 240 0.02 3.20 9.16
C GLN A 240 0.22 2.85 7.68
N SER A 241 -0.88 2.58 6.98
CA SER A 241 -0.89 2.27 5.55
C SER A 241 -1.74 3.28 4.80
N THR A 242 -1.19 3.84 3.72
CA THR A 242 -1.89 4.77 2.83
C THR A 242 -2.16 4.09 1.50
N TYR A 243 -3.40 4.20 1.02
CA TYR A 243 -3.86 3.59 -0.22
C TYR A 243 -4.21 4.67 -1.22
N LEU A 244 -3.57 4.65 -2.38
CA LEU A 244 -3.79 5.58 -3.49
C LEU A 244 -4.39 4.81 -4.65
N TYR A 245 -5.46 5.34 -5.23
CA TYR A 245 -6.10 4.82 -6.43
C TYR A 245 -5.98 5.88 -7.51
N LEU A 246 -5.12 5.65 -8.50
CA LEU A 246 -4.82 6.59 -9.57
C LEU A 246 -5.46 6.13 -10.87
N GLN A 247 -6.28 6.98 -11.48
CA GLN A 247 -6.86 6.75 -12.79
C GLN A 247 -5.75 6.82 -13.85
N ASP A 248 -5.70 5.84 -14.74
CA ASP A 248 -4.84 5.94 -15.91
C ASP A 248 -5.39 7.00 -16.89
N PRO A 249 -4.64 8.08 -17.18
CA PRO A 249 -5.08 9.11 -18.12
C PRO A 249 -5.12 8.63 -19.57
N LEU A 250 -4.49 7.49 -19.89
CA LEU A 250 -4.46 6.87 -21.21
C LEU A 250 -5.61 5.88 -21.41
N MET A 251 -6.20 5.36 -20.33
CA MET A 251 -7.29 4.39 -20.35
C MET A 251 -8.26 4.63 -19.18
N ASP A 252 -9.46 5.12 -19.48
CA ASP A 252 -10.50 5.43 -18.48
C ASP A 252 -10.99 4.22 -17.68
N THR A 253 -10.75 3.01 -18.15
CA THR A 253 -11.10 1.75 -17.47
C THR A 253 -9.97 1.18 -16.63
N ARG A 254 -8.76 1.73 -16.66
CA ARG A 254 -7.59 1.18 -15.97
C ARG A 254 -7.18 2.08 -14.81
N TYR A 255 -6.73 1.48 -13.71
CA TYR A 255 -6.19 2.22 -12.59
C TYR A 255 -5.00 1.47 -11.95
N VAL A 256 -4.21 2.21 -11.17
CA VAL A 256 -3.18 1.65 -10.30
C VAL A 256 -3.57 1.92 -8.85
N GLU A 257 -3.58 0.86 -8.05
CA GLU A 257 -3.62 0.89 -6.60
C GLU A 257 -2.17 0.89 -6.09
N ILE A 258 -1.81 1.91 -5.29
CA ILE A 258 -0.53 2.01 -4.61
C ILE A 258 -0.80 1.88 -3.11
N THR A 259 -0.20 0.88 -2.45
CA THR A 259 -0.18 0.80 -0.99
C THR A 259 1.17 1.28 -0.49
N GLU A 260 1.16 2.23 0.44
CA GLU A 260 2.35 2.82 1.05
C GLU A 260 2.41 2.46 2.52
N MET A 261 3.58 1.99 2.96
CA MET A 261 3.96 1.95 4.37
C MET A 261 5.34 2.57 4.51
N VAL A 262 5.45 3.59 5.36
CA VAL A 262 6.72 4.24 5.67
C VAL A 262 6.84 4.37 7.17
N ALA A 263 7.98 3.95 7.69
CA ALA A 263 8.36 4.16 9.07
C ALA A 263 9.79 4.67 9.10
N ASP A 264 10.02 5.84 9.70
CA ASP A 264 11.34 6.47 9.75
C ASP A 264 11.72 6.89 11.17
N PRO A 265 11.87 5.93 12.11
CA PRO A 265 12.22 6.23 13.50
C PRO A 265 13.60 6.90 13.61
N THR A 266 14.47 6.72 12.61
CA THR A 266 15.84 7.25 12.61
C THR A 266 16.04 8.51 11.77
N LYS A 267 14.96 9.05 11.18
CA LYS A 267 14.96 10.25 10.33
C LYS A 267 15.98 10.17 9.19
N LYS A 268 16.02 9.03 8.51
CA LYS A 268 16.89 8.76 7.37
C LYS A 268 16.43 9.41 6.07
N GLY A 269 15.23 9.97 6.08
CA GLY A 269 14.63 10.61 4.93
C GLY A 269 13.86 9.63 4.05
N PHE A 270 13.23 8.63 4.67
CA PHE A 270 12.44 7.64 3.93
C PHE A 270 11.17 8.25 3.35
N GLU A 271 10.58 9.23 4.03
CA GLU A 271 9.42 9.95 3.53
C GLU A 271 9.75 10.76 2.27
N GLU A 272 10.90 11.45 2.26
CA GLU A 272 11.43 12.17 1.11
C GLU A 272 11.77 11.23 -0.04
N THR A 273 12.40 10.09 0.27
CA THR A 273 12.76 9.08 -0.73
C THR A 273 11.51 8.49 -1.37
N LYS A 274 10.48 8.15 -0.58
CA LYS A 274 9.17 7.72 -1.09
C LYS A 274 8.55 8.79 -1.99
N ASN A 275 8.53 10.05 -1.56
CA ASN A 275 7.98 11.14 -2.36
C ASN A 275 8.71 11.31 -3.69
N LEU A 276 10.04 11.15 -3.71
CA LEU A 276 10.83 11.15 -4.94
C LEU A 276 10.46 9.96 -5.84
N ILE A 277 10.33 8.73 -5.31
CA ILE A 277 9.86 7.56 -6.08
C ILE A 277 8.53 7.86 -6.74
N LEU A 278 7.54 8.31 -5.97
CA LEU A 278 6.19 8.59 -6.47
C LEU A 278 6.17 9.78 -7.44
N SER A 279 7.06 10.76 -7.30
CA SER A 279 7.17 11.87 -8.24
C SER A 279 7.63 11.43 -9.63
N THR A 280 8.31 10.29 -9.74
CA THR A 280 8.75 9.71 -11.01
C THR A 280 7.77 8.73 -11.63
N PHE A 281 6.68 8.42 -10.92
CA PHE A 281 5.65 7.50 -11.40
C PHE A 281 4.92 8.09 -12.61
N MET A 282 4.77 7.27 -13.65
CA MET A 282 3.97 7.61 -14.82
C MET A 282 3.29 6.39 -15.42
N PHE A 283 2.10 6.60 -15.97
CA PHE A 283 1.48 5.64 -16.89
C PHE A 283 2.22 5.64 -18.22
N ILE A 284 2.34 4.47 -18.83
CA ILE A 284 2.94 4.31 -20.16
C ILE A 284 1.91 3.73 -21.12
N GLU A 285 2.02 4.08 -22.40
CA GLU A 285 1.19 3.49 -23.44
C GLU A 285 1.45 1.97 -23.51
N SER A 286 0.37 1.21 -23.67
CA SER A 286 0.49 -0.21 -24.00
C SER A 286 1.13 -0.29 -25.38
N THR A 287 2.36 -0.77 -25.49
CA THR A 287 2.94 -1.10 -26.79
C THR A 287 2.15 -2.27 -27.32
N ALA A 288 1.09 -1.99 -28.09
CA ALA A 288 0.32 -3.03 -28.74
C ALA A 288 1.33 -3.97 -29.41
N THR A 289 1.31 -5.26 -29.05
CA THR A 289 2.13 -6.27 -29.71
C THR A 289 1.94 -6.02 -31.20
N PRO A 290 3.00 -5.71 -31.98
CA PRO A 290 2.84 -5.35 -33.38
C PRO A 290 2.07 -6.50 -34.01
N SER A 291 0.82 -6.22 -34.39
CA SER A 291 -0.09 -7.19 -34.99
C SER A 291 0.68 -7.84 -36.11
N ALA A 292 0.98 -9.13 -35.94
CA ALA A 292 1.89 -9.86 -36.81
C ALA A 292 1.61 -9.45 -38.25
N SER A 293 2.61 -8.80 -38.88
CA SER A 293 2.45 -8.34 -40.25
C SER A 293 1.96 -9.52 -41.09
N PRO A 294 0.92 -9.34 -41.93
CA PRO A 294 0.36 -10.43 -42.71
C PRO A 294 1.51 -11.08 -43.46
N THR A 295 1.79 -12.34 -43.11
CA THR A 295 2.81 -13.14 -43.79
C THR A 295 2.48 -13.09 -45.27
N SER A 296 3.31 -12.39 -46.04
CA SER A 296 3.23 -12.38 -47.48
C SER A 296 3.33 -13.83 -47.95
N SER A 297 2.20 -14.36 -48.43
CA SER A 297 2.14 -15.68 -49.04
C SER A 297 3.28 -15.83 -50.06
N PRO A 298 4.04 -16.95 -50.02
CA PRO A 298 5.03 -17.21 -51.04
C PRO A 298 4.31 -17.32 -52.40
N SER A 299 4.60 -16.37 -53.28
CA SER A 299 4.18 -16.37 -54.68
C SER A 299 4.72 -17.63 -55.34
N ALA A 300 3.82 -18.46 -55.86
CA ALA A 300 4.15 -19.68 -56.60
C ALA A 300 5.09 -19.35 -57.79
N SER A 301 6.18 -20.11 -57.90
CA SER A 301 7.05 -20.09 -59.08
C SER A 301 6.33 -20.71 -60.28
N PRO A 302 6.40 -20.11 -61.47
CA PRO A 302 5.92 -20.76 -62.68
C PRO A 302 6.89 -21.87 -63.10
N THR A 303 6.35 -23.09 -63.20
CA THR A 303 6.96 -24.25 -63.82
C THR A 303 7.21 -23.97 -65.30
N SER A 304 8.48 -23.92 -65.70
CA SER A 304 8.89 -24.00 -67.11
C SER A 304 9.15 -25.46 -67.48
N THR A 305 8.46 -25.96 -68.50
CA THR A 305 8.76 -27.23 -69.18
C THR A 305 8.17 -27.16 -70.59
N PRO A 306 8.73 -27.86 -71.58
CA PRO A 306 10.12 -28.06 -71.98
C PRO A 306 10.53 -27.19 -73.19
#